data_AF-A0A9D3ACS6-F1
#
_entry.id   AF-A0A9D3ACS6-F1
#
_cell.length_a   1.000
_cell.length_b   1.000
_cell.length_c   1.000
_cell.angle_alpha   90.00
_cell.angle_beta   90.00
_cell.angle_gamma   90.00
#
_symmetry.space_group_name_H-M   'P 1'
#
loop_
_entity.id
_entity.type
_entity.pdbx_description
1 polymer ?
#
loop_
_entity_poly.entity_id
_entity_poly.type
_entity_poly.pdbx_seq_one_letter_code
_entity_poly.pdbx_strand_id
1 'polypeptide(L)'
;MAVGTVSKALLTEIANAIREQNGQQVRYMPLEMSSRVLEMDGTREGVGLVAAPEAGTGILSEVVFELLADAIRTQNGSTTTYTPAEMPAAIRALTWDTGVKMRALLLSDGTLELNYRDGRSSDVEGAVILEGWEIPAEGFSSSSDIPWRTRRSEVLRALIDSDFAGGGLTNASHLFQSLQQMTEVRGFEALEGALSFDQVFSSCPSLESVYAARWEPAGEQTGNLGLYGCNRLVGGMGYSPDYGEDVDGHLGFGEDGILTDPAADEREWVACHLYADGELVLTLDPEPEEGREVALSSRMCATARYRAIGSRAWDDAGMDVLKATFSEDLSGLTYANLSYWFYTDGEMAEVAGLSNLPEVREMRYAFSNCDGLTELDLSGFPTEGLTDLFYCFSGCSNLTTIRANADWSLPEGCEGSNMFYGCDALVGGAGTACAENGGGVEFFRIDEPPGAPGYLTAK
;
A
#
# COMPACT_ATOMS: atom_id res chain seq x y z
N MET A 1 0.71 -53.80 1.83
CA MET A 1 -0.44 -53.26 2.58
C MET A 1 -0.63 -54.12 3.81
N ALA A 2 -0.12 -53.66 4.96
CA ALA A 2 -0.28 -54.38 6.20
C ALA A 2 -1.74 -54.22 6.64
N VAL A 3 -2.42 -55.34 6.84
CA VAL A 3 -3.80 -55.39 7.28
C VAL A 3 -3.77 -55.51 8.80
N GLY A 4 -4.01 -54.40 9.50
CA GLY A 4 -3.94 -54.35 10.97
C GLY A 4 -5.19 -54.95 11.61
N THR A 5 -5.01 -55.71 12.70
CA THR A 5 -6.12 -56.13 13.56
C THR A 5 -6.50 -54.96 14.47
N VAL A 6 -7.74 -54.48 14.40
CA VAL A 6 -8.23 -53.33 15.18
C VAL A 6 -9.36 -53.77 16.11
N SER A 7 -9.38 -53.20 17.31
CA SER A 7 -10.47 -53.38 18.28
C SER A 7 -11.76 -52.70 17.80
N LYS A 8 -12.88 -53.43 17.83
CA LYS A 8 -14.20 -52.85 17.54
C LYS A 8 -14.60 -51.76 18.54
N ALA A 9 -14.14 -51.87 19.79
CA ALA A 9 -14.36 -50.85 20.81
C ALA A 9 -13.71 -49.51 20.41
N LEU A 10 -12.50 -49.54 19.85
CA LEU A 10 -11.81 -48.32 19.41
C LEU A 10 -12.53 -47.65 18.23
N LEU A 11 -13.00 -48.43 17.26
CA LEU A 11 -13.81 -47.90 16.15
C LEU A 11 -15.12 -47.28 16.64
N THR A 12 -15.73 -47.87 17.67
CA THR A 12 -16.94 -47.34 18.29
C THR A 12 -16.65 -46.01 18.99
N GLU A 13 -15.49 -45.90 19.65
CA GLU A 13 -15.05 -44.68 20.32
C GLU A 13 -14.77 -43.54 19.35
N ILE A 14 -14.07 -43.80 18.24
CA ILE A 14 -13.86 -42.83 17.16
C ILE A 14 -15.21 -42.36 16.62
N ALA A 15 -16.12 -43.29 16.33
CA ALA A 15 -17.44 -42.97 15.82
C ALA A 15 -18.28 -42.15 16.82
N ASN A 16 -18.15 -42.43 18.13
CA ASN A 16 -18.80 -41.65 19.20
C ASN A 16 -18.23 -40.23 19.23
N ALA A 17 -16.91 -40.05 19.18
CA ALA A 17 -16.29 -38.72 19.13
C ALA A 17 -16.82 -37.88 17.95
N ILE A 18 -16.97 -38.48 16.77
CA ILE A 18 -17.54 -37.81 15.59
C ILE A 18 -19.00 -37.44 15.81
N ARG A 19 -19.81 -38.33 16.39
CA ARG A 19 -21.23 -38.06 16.66
C ARG A 19 -21.44 -37.01 17.73
N GLU A 20 -20.62 -37.03 18.78
CA GLU A 20 -20.64 -36.05 19.86
C GLU A 20 -20.39 -34.64 19.31
N GLN A 21 -19.40 -34.49 18.41
CA GLN A 21 -19.10 -33.21 17.75
C GLN A 21 -20.16 -32.78 16.71
N ASN A 22 -20.92 -33.72 16.13
CA ASN A 22 -21.92 -33.44 15.08
C ASN A 22 -23.38 -33.45 15.56
N GLY A 23 -23.67 -33.79 16.82
CA GLY A 23 -25.04 -33.95 17.34
C GLY A 23 -25.88 -35.09 16.72
N GLN A 24 -25.28 -35.95 15.88
CA GLN A 24 -26.02 -36.92 15.04
C GLN A 24 -26.34 -38.25 15.73
N GLN A 25 -27.46 -38.87 15.34
CA GLN A 25 -27.94 -40.17 15.83
C GLN A 25 -27.58 -41.38 14.94
N VAL A 26 -26.91 -41.15 13.81
CA VAL A 26 -26.64 -42.18 12.79
C VAL A 26 -25.32 -42.90 13.07
N ARG A 27 -25.30 -44.24 12.90
CA ARG A 27 -24.07 -45.02 12.99
C ARG A 27 -23.25 -44.86 11.71
N TYR A 28 -21.92 -44.74 11.86
CA TYR A 28 -20.98 -44.65 10.74
C TYR A 28 -20.23 -45.96 10.57
N MET A 29 -20.03 -46.36 9.31
CA MET A 29 -19.04 -47.37 8.96
C MET A 29 -17.62 -46.76 9.05
N PRO A 30 -16.57 -47.53 9.36
CA PRO A 30 -15.20 -47.02 9.44
C PRO A 30 -14.74 -46.23 8.21
N LEU A 31 -15.17 -46.64 7.01
CA LEU A 31 -14.82 -45.97 5.75
C LEU A 31 -15.46 -44.58 5.58
N GLU A 32 -16.52 -44.28 6.32
CA GLU A 32 -17.24 -43.00 6.24
C GLU A 32 -16.72 -41.98 7.25
N MET A 33 -15.89 -42.40 8.22
CA MET A 33 -15.53 -41.56 9.36
C MET A 33 -14.70 -40.33 8.95
N SER A 34 -13.80 -40.46 7.98
CA SER A 34 -12.98 -39.33 7.51
C SER A 34 -13.82 -38.25 6.85
N SER A 35 -14.77 -38.62 5.98
CA SER A 35 -15.68 -37.65 5.35
C SER A 35 -16.56 -36.96 6.39
N ARG A 36 -17.00 -37.68 7.43
CA ARG A 36 -17.78 -37.07 8.52
C ARG A 36 -17.00 -36.07 9.35
N VAL A 37 -15.68 -36.25 9.50
CA VAL A 37 -14.80 -35.25 10.14
C VAL A 37 -14.64 -34.03 9.25
N LEU A 38 -14.49 -34.20 7.94
CA LEU A 38 -14.41 -33.09 6.99
C LEU A 38 -15.72 -32.30 6.86
N GLU A 39 -16.87 -32.93 7.11
CA GLU A 39 -18.19 -32.28 7.13
C GLU A 39 -18.52 -31.52 8.43
N MET A 40 -17.67 -31.59 9.45
CA MET A 40 -17.89 -30.85 10.69
C MET A 40 -17.57 -29.36 10.50
N ASP A 41 -18.42 -28.51 11.05
CA ASP A 41 -18.30 -27.04 11.01
C ASP A 41 -18.63 -26.37 12.35
N GLY A 42 -18.93 -27.16 13.38
CA GLY A 42 -19.28 -26.68 14.73
C GLY A 42 -20.65 -26.06 14.91
N THR A 43 -21.47 -26.03 13.87
CA THR A 43 -22.80 -25.39 13.90
C THR A 43 -23.90 -26.36 14.36
N ARG A 44 -23.60 -27.66 14.45
CA ARG A 44 -24.60 -28.70 14.70
C ARG A 44 -24.90 -28.87 16.18
N GLU A 45 -26.18 -28.72 16.54
CA GLU A 45 -26.67 -28.90 17.91
C GLU A 45 -27.21 -30.34 18.17
N GLY A 46 -27.16 -30.78 19.43
CA GLY A 46 -27.78 -32.03 19.90
C GLY A 46 -26.82 -32.98 20.62
N VAL A 47 -27.37 -33.96 21.36
CA VAL A 47 -26.57 -34.99 22.04
C VAL A 47 -26.35 -36.16 21.08
N GLY A 48 -25.15 -36.28 20.50
CA GLY A 48 -24.79 -37.37 19.60
C GLY A 48 -25.02 -38.76 20.22
N LEU A 49 -25.38 -39.76 19.39
CA LEU A 49 -25.57 -41.13 19.87
C LEU A 49 -24.26 -41.69 20.45
N VAL A 50 -24.31 -42.12 21.71
CA VAL A 50 -23.22 -42.86 22.36
C VAL A 50 -23.52 -44.35 22.28
N ALA A 51 -22.85 -45.04 21.36
CA ALA A 51 -22.95 -46.49 21.23
C ALA A 51 -22.04 -47.19 22.26
N ALA A 52 -22.53 -48.29 22.85
CA ALA A 52 -21.73 -49.12 23.76
C ALA A 52 -20.58 -49.81 23.00
N PRO A 53 -19.38 -49.95 23.60
CA PRO A 53 -18.25 -50.59 22.95
C PRO A 53 -18.55 -52.06 22.64
N GLU A 54 -18.29 -52.45 21.39
CA GLU A 54 -18.43 -53.83 20.95
C GLU A 54 -17.14 -54.63 21.20
N ALA A 55 -17.29 -55.84 21.75
CA ALA A 55 -16.16 -56.75 21.96
C ALA A 55 -15.68 -57.39 20.65
N GLY A 56 -14.39 -57.67 20.57
CA GLY A 56 -13.76 -58.38 19.46
C GLY A 56 -12.91 -57.49 18.56
N THR A 57 -12.33 -58.13 17.53
CA THR A 57 -11.43 -57.48 16.59
C THR A 57 -11.93 -57.61 15.16
N GLY A 58 -11.51 -56.68 14.32
CA GLY A 58 -11.76 -56.67 12.89
C GLY A 58 -10.49 -56.41 12.11
N ILE A 59 -10.58 -56.58 10.81
CA ILE A 59 -9.52 -56.33 9.85
C ILE A 59 -9.91 -55.07 9.06
N LEU A 60 -9.05 -54.04 9.09
CA LEU A 60 -9.21 -52.82 8.32
C LEU A 60 -7.90 -52.47 7.61
N SER A 61 -8.01 -51.77 6.48
CA SER A 61 -6.86 -51.20 5.80
C SER A 61 -6.30 -50.03 6.60
N GLU A 62 -4.98 -49.93 6.68
CA GLU A 62 -4.26 -48.79 7.30
C GLU A 62 -4.68 -47.44 6.67
N VAL A 63 -5.00 -47.45 5.38
CA VAL A 63 -5.51 -46.30 4.62
C VAL A 63 -6.72 -45.63 5.27
N VAL A 64 -7.59 -46.39 5.97
CA VAL A 64 -8.75 -45.81 6.66
C VAL A 64 -8.32 -44.86 7.79
N PHE A 65 -7.24 -45.21 8.50
CA PHE A 65 -6.71 -44.39 9.58
C PHE A 65 -5.86 -43.24 9.06
N GLU A 66 -5.13 -43.43 7.95
CA GLU A 66 -4.43 -42.34 7.26
C GLU A 66 -5.42 -41.25 6.82
N LEU A 67 -6.50 -41.63 6.12
CA LEU A 67 -7.53 -40.67 5.68
C LEU A 67 -8.22 -39.96 6.85
N LEU A 68 -8.40 -40.64 7.98
CA LEU A 68 -8.99 -40.03 9.17
C LEU A 68 -8.02 -39.08 9.88
N ALA A 69 -6.73 -39.44 9.97
CA ALA A 69 -5.69 -38.56 10.47
C ALA A 69 -5.56 -37.29 9.61
N ASP A 70 -5.61 -37.45 8.29
CA ASP A 70 -5.59 -36.35 7.32
C ASP A 70 -6.79 -35.41 7.54
N ALA A 71 -7.99 -35.97 7.68
CA ALA A 71 -9.20 -35.18 7.95
C ALA A 71 -9.10 -34.37 9.25
N ILE A 72 -8.55 -34.95 10.33
CA ILE A 72 -8.33 -34.24 11.60
C ILE A 72 -7.33 -33.11 11.42
N ARG A 73 -6.21 -33.37 10.72
CA ARG A 73 -5.17 -32.37 10.42
C ARG A 73 -5.71 -31.23 9.57
N THR A 74 -6.57 -31.52 8.61
CA THR A 74 -7.25 -30.51 7.80
C THR A 74 -8.10 -29.59 8.67
N GLN A 75 -8.83 -30.11 9.66
CA GLN A 75 -9.72 -29.31 10.50
C GLN A 75 -8.99 -28.44 11.55
N ASN A 76 -7.81 -28.86 12.02
CA ASN A 76 -7.08 -28.14 13.07
C ASN A 76 -5.75 -27.51 12.62
N GLY A 77 -5.43 -27.60 11.33
CA GLY A 77 -4.19 -27.06 10.75
C GLY A 77 -2.90 -27.72 11.30
N SER A 78 -2.98 -28.88 11.95
CA SER A 78 -1.84 -29.52 12.61
C SER A 78 -1.03 -30.42 11.68
N THR A 79 0.27 -30.57 11.95
CA THR A 79 1.15 -31.58 11.33
C THR A 79 1.33 -32.83 12.19
N THR A 80 0.63 -32.91 13.33
CA THR A 80 0.73 -34.01 14.30
C THR A 80 0.29 -35.33 13.68
N THR A 81 1.09 -36.38 13.89
CA THR A 81 0.70 -37.75 13.51
C THR A 81 -0.20 -38.33 14.59
N TYR A 82 -1.35 -38.88 14.22
CA TYR A 82 -2.30 -39.48 15.16
C TYR A 82 -2.29 -40.99 15.05
N THR A 83 -2.06 -41.68 16.18
CA THR A 83 -2.39 -43.11 16.28
C THR A 83 -3.91 -43.29 16.37
N PRO A 84 -4.46 -44.46 15.97
CA PRO A 84 -5.90 -44.71 16.10
C PRO A 84 -6.46 -44.49 17.51
N ALA A 85 -5.64 -44.68 18.56
CA ALA A 85 -6.02 -44.47 19.95
C ALA A 85 -6.12 -42.98 20.35
N GLU A 86 -5.43 -42.09 19.65
CA GLU A 86 -5.43 -40.64 19.92
C GLU A 86 -6.55 -39.90 19.17
N MET A 87 -7.05 -40.48 18.07
CA MET A 87 -8.06 -39.87 17.21
C MET A 87 -9.35 -39.46 17.94
N PRO A 88 -9.93 -40.23 18.88
CA PRO A 88 -11.15 -39.79 19.57
C PRO A 88 -10.94 -38.52 20.40
N ALA A 89 -9.79 -38.37 21.06
CA ALA A 89 -9.46 -37.17 21.81
C ALA A 89 -9.19 -35.99 20.88
N ALA A 90 -8.46 -36.22 19.78
CA ALA A 90 -8.16 -35.20 18.78
C ALA A 90 -9.43 -34.67 18.10
N ILE A 91 -10.39 -35.53 17.75
CA ILE A 91 -11.69 -35.15 17.18
C ILE A 91 -12.50 -34.31 18.17
N ARG A 92 -12.54 -34.68 19.45
CA ARG A 92 -13.26 -33.90 20.48
C ARG A 92 -12.61 -32.55 20.78
N ALA A 93 -11.32 -32.42 20.51
CA ALA A 93 -10.56 -31.19 20.70
C ALA A 93 -10.65 -30.25 19.48
N LEU A 94 -11.32 -30.65 18.40
CA LEU A 94 -11.61 -29.73 17.29
C LEU A 94 -12.47 -28.57 17.81
N THR A 95 -11.98 -27.36 17.57
CA THR A 95 -12.67 -26.11 17.92
C THR A 95 -13.14 -25.43 16.66
N TRP A 96 -14.36 -24.94 16.70
CA TRP A 96 -15.00 -24.32 15.55
C TRP A 96 -15.08 -22.81 15.78
N ASP A 97 -14.65 -22.04 14.79
CA ASP A 97 -14.80 -20.58 14.81
C ASP A 97 -16.23 -20.23 14.39
N THR A 98 -17.17 -20.28 15.33
CA THR A 98 -18.59 -19.98 15.10
C THR A 98 -19.02 -18.68 15.78
N GLY A 99 -20.14 -18.14 15.33
CA GLY A 99 -20.70 -16.87 15.76
C GLY A 99 -20.30 -15.71 14.86
N VAL A 100 -21.23 -14.75 14.75
CA VAL A 100 -21.02 -13.49 14.02
C VAL A 100 -20.03 -12.61 14.79
N LYS A 101 -18.88 -12.35 14.18
CA LYS A 101 -17.76 -11.63 14.80
C LYS A 101 -17.00 -10.83 13.75
N MET A 102 -16.33 -9.76 14.18
CA MET A 102 -15.39 -9.07 13.31
C MET A 102 -14.14 -9.92 13.18
N ARG A 103 -13.68 -10.12 11.94
CA ARG A 103 -12.47 -10.88 11.64
C ARG A 103 -11.54 -10.09 10.74
N ALA A 104 -10.24 -10.29 10.93
CA ALA A 104 -9.23 -10.08 9.92
C ALA A 104 -8.84 -11.44 9.34
N LEU A 105 -8.85 -11.58 8.01
CA LEU A 105 -8.45 -12.78 7.29
C LEU A 105 -7.26 -12.44 6.40
N LEU A 106 -6.17 -13.19 6.52
CA LEU A 106 -5.08 -13.11 5.55
C LEU A 106 -5.32 -14.13 4.45
N LEU A 107 -5.46 -13.65 3.21
CA LEU A 107 -5.67 -14.48 2.02
C LEU A 107 -4.35 -14.81 1.32
N SER A 108 -4.34 -15.86 0.51
CA SER A 108 -3.14 -16.33 -0.19
C SER A 108 -2.57 -15.37 -1.23
N ASP A 109 -3.36 -14.37 -1.65
CA ASP A 109 -2.93 -13.33 -2.58
C ASP A 109 -2.35 -12.09 -1.86
N GLY A 110 -2.20 -12.14 -0.54
CA GLY A 110 -1.71 -11.04 0.28
C GLY A 110 -2.78 -10.03 0.72
N THR A 111 -4.05 -10.30 0.49
CA THR A 111 -5.15 -9.46 1.00
C THR A 111 -5.35 -9.68 2.50
N LEU A 112 -5.38 -8.59 3.27
CA LEU A 112 -5.93 -8.55 4.62
C LEU A 112 -7.41 -8.12 4.53
N GLU A 113 -8.32 -9.08 4.57
CA GLU A 113 -9.77 -8.83 4.51
C GLU A 113 -10.34 -8.64 5.92
N LEU A 114 -11.11 -7.57 6.13
CA LEU A 114 -11.84 -7.29 7.37
C LEU A 114 -13.34 -7.48 7.11
N ASN A 115 -14.01 -8.38 7.83
CA ASN A 115 -15.44 -8.66 7.66
C ASN A 115 -16.16 -8.96 8.98
N TYR A 116 -17.51 -8.98 8.96
CA TYR A 116 -18.35 -9.28 10.13
C TYR A 116 -19.35 -10.40 9.81
N ARG A 117 -18.92 -11.66 9.95
CA ARG A 117 -19.66 -12.85 9.50
C ARG A 117 -19.69 -13.97 10.52
N ASP A 118 -20.54 -14.97 10.31
CA ASP A 118 -20.44 -16.25 11.00
C ASP A 118 -19.42 -17.15 10.28
N GLY A 119 -18.44 -17.66 11.02
CA GLY A 119 -17.35 -18.44 10.44
C GLY A 119 -16.27 -17.62 9.74
N ARG A 120 -15.27 -18.34 9.21
CA ARG A 120 -14.20 -17.78 8.37
C ARG A 120 -14.60 -17.91 6.92
N SER A 121 -15.17 -16.86 6.36
CA SER A 121 -15.59 -16.78 4.96
C SER A 121 -15.14 -15.47 4.34
N SER A 122 -14.94 -15.50 3.02
CA SER A 122 -14.48 -14.39 2.21
C SER A 122 -15.37 -14.29 0.97
N ASP A 123 -15.71 -13.07 0.57
CA ASP A 123 -16.42 -12.80 -0.70
C ASP A 123 -15.45 -12.62 -1.88
N VAL A 124 -14.13 -12.62 -1.63
CA VAL A 124 -13.12 -12.57 -2.68
C VAL A 124 -13.17 -13.88 -3.47
N GLU A 125 -13.44 -13.77 -4.78
CA GLU A 125 -13.60 -14.94 -5.64
C GLU A 125 -12.33 -15.80 -5.65
N GLY A 126 -12.48 -17.08 -5.30
CA GLY A 126 -11.35 -18.01 -5.25
C GLY A 126 -10.42 -17.83 -4.05
N ALA A 127 -10.83 -17.06 -3.03
CA ALA A 127 -10.04 -16.83 -1.83
C ALA A 127 -9.61 -18.13 -1.16
N VAL A 128 -8.31 -18.18 -0.81
CA VAL A 128 -7.77 -19.18 0.10
C VAL A 128 -7.36 -18.46 1.38
N ILE A 129 -8.10 -18.69 2.45
CA ILE A 129 -7.82 -18.13 3.78
C ILE A 129 -6.59 -18.85 4.35
N LEU A 130 -5.50 -18.13 4.55
CA LEU A 130 -4.30 -18.64 5.21
C LEU A 130 -4.44 -18.62 6.73
N GLU A 131 -5.01 -17.53 7.25
CA GLU A 131 -5.17 -17.33 8.69
C GLU A 131 -6.29 -16.34 8.97
N GLY A 132 -6.88 -16.40 10.16
CA GLY A 132 -7.95 -15.51 10.58
C GLY A 132 -7.88 -15.20 12.07
N TRP A 133 -8.15 -13.94 12.40
CA TRP A 133 -8.08 -13.41 13.76
C TRP A 133 -9.36 -12.62 14.08
N GLU A 134 -9.79 -12.65 15.33
CA GLU A 134 -10.93 -11.87 15.82
C GLU A 134 -10.49 -10.42 16.13
N ILE A 135 -11.35 -9.45 15.80
CA ILE A 135 -11.16 -8.05 16.15
C ILE A 135 -12.20 -7.66 17.21
N PRO A 136 -11.80 -7.10 18.37
CA PRO A 136 -12.73 -6.58 19.37
C PRO A 136 -13.38 -5.25 18.91
N ALA A 137 -14.61 -4.99 19.34
CA ALA A 137 -15.36 -3.76 18.98
C ALA A 137 -14.71 -2.47 19.53
N GLU A 138 -14.02 -2.58 20.66
CA GLU A 138 -13.21 -1.51 21.23
C GLU A 138 -11.87 -1.27 20.50
N GLY A 139 -11.54 -2.08 19.48
CA GLY A 139 -10.29 -1.99 18.74
C GLY A 139 -9.06 -2.34 19.57
N PHE A 140 -7.89 -1.89 19.11
CA PHE A 140 -6.60 -2.19 19.74
C PHE A 140 -5.99 -0.94 20.36
N SER A 141 -5.37 -1.09 21.53
CA SER A 141 -4.72 0.01 22.25
C SER A 141 -3.23 0.14 21.94
N SER A 142 -2.64 -0.88 21.30
CA SER A 142 -1.24 -0.92 20.93
C SER A 142 -1.01 -1.79 19.70
N SER A 143 0.02 -1.47 18.94
CA SER A 143 0.47 -2.29 17.81
C SER A 143 0.90 -3.70 18.21
N SER A 144 1.33 -3.92 19.46
CA SER A 144 1.63 -5.26 19.96
C SER A 144 0.42 -6.17 20.09
N ASP A 145 -0.78 -5.58 20.15
CA ASP A 145 -2.04 -6.30 20.34
C ASP A 145 -2.60 -6.79 18.99
N ILE A 146 -2.09 -6.27 17.87
CA ILE A 146 -2.52 -6.61 16.50
C ILE A 146 -2.04 -8.02 16.14
N PRO A 147 -2.96 -9.00 15.97
CA PRO A 147 -2.57 -10.40 15.77
C PRO A 147 -1.81 -10.64 14.46
N TRP A 148 -2.18 -9.95 13.38
CA TRP A 148 -1.54 -10.10 12.06
C TRP A 148 -0.19 -9.36 11.95
N ARG A 149 0.28 -8.68 13.01
CA ARG A 149 1.56 -7.96 13.00
C ARG A 149 2.76 -8.86 12.70
N THR A 150 2.68 -10.15 13.04
CA THR A 150 3.74 -11.13 12.74
C THR A 150 3.83 -11.49 11.26
N ARG A 151 2.76 -11.24 10.50
CA ARG A 151 2.64 -11.51 9.05
C ARG A 151 2.54 -10.23 8.22
N ARG A 152 2.90 -9.07 8.80
CA ARG A 152 2.79 -7.74 8.15
C ARG A 152 3.53 -7.61 6.81
N SER A 153 4.56 -8.41 6.58
CA SER A 153 5.30 -8.44 5.32
C SER A 153 4.60 -9.24 4.22
N GLU A 154 3.49 -9.90 4.51
CA GLU A 154 2.68 -10.65 3.54
C GLU A 154 1.45 -9.86 3.09
N VAL A 155 1.14 -8.74 3.76
CA VAL A 155 -0.03 -7.92 3.44
C VAL A 155 0.32 -6.94 2.33
N LEU A 156 -0.29 -7.14 1.17
CA LEU A 156 -0.12 -6.32 -0.04
C LEU A 156 -1.27 -5.31 -0.22
N ARG A 157 -2.45 -5.62 0.29
CA ARG A 157 -3.63 -4.74 0.29
C ARG A 157 -4.56 -5.06 1.45
N ALA A 158 -5.37 -4.08 1.85
CA ALA A 158 -6.46 -4.29 2.79
C ALA A 158 -7.82 -4.11 2.11
N LEU A 159 -8.75 -5.03 2.39
CA LEU A 159 -10.13 -4.96 1.94
C LEU A 159 -11.03 -4.94 3.17
N ILE A 160 -11.87 -3.92 3.32
CA ILE A 160 -12.83 -3.81 4.41
C ILE A 160 -14.22 -4.02 3.82
N ASP A 161 -14.82 -5.15 4.14
CA ASP A 161 -16.14 -5.48 3.62
C ASP A 161 -17.21 -4.60 4.25
N SER A 162 -18.26 -4.30 3.48
CA SER A 162 -19.34 -3.41 3.92
C SER A 162 -20.06 -3.90 5.18
N ASP A 163 -20.05 -5.20 5.45
CA ASP A 163 -20.66 -5.78 6.64
C ASP A 163 -19.85 -5.50 7.92
N PHE A 164 -18.56 -5.16 7.80
CA PHE A 164 -17.65 -4.91 8.91
C PHE A 164 -18.16 -3.82 9.86
N ALA A 165 -18.83 -2.80 9.32
CA ALA A 165 -19.47 -1.73 10.08
C ALA A 165 -20.49 -2.25 11.11
N GLY A 166 -21.13 -3.41 10.85
CA GLY A 166 -22.07 -4.05 11.77
C GLY A 166 -21.45 -4.51 13.09
N GLY A 167 -20.12 -4.68 13.12
CA GLY A 167 -19.37 -5.03 14.32
C GLY A 167 -19.15 -3.86 15.30
N GLY A 168 -19.37 -2.62 14.87
CA GLY A 168 -19.32 -1.44 15.74
C GLY A 168 -17.93 -1.08 16.26
N LEU A 169 -16.90 -1.18 15.42
CA LEU A 169 -15.54 -0.75 15.77
C LEU A 169 -15.52 0.72 16.18
N THR A 170 -15.03 1.03 17.39
CA THR A 170 -14.95 2.41 17.90
C THR A 170 -13.55 3.02 17.81
N ASN A 171 -12.52 2.19 17.63
CA ASN A 171 -11.12 2.58 17.60
C ASN A 171 -10.39 1.80 16.49
N ALA A 172 -9.91 2.51 15.47
CA ALA A 172 -9.15 1.99 14.35
C ALA A 172 -7.63 2.26 14.48
N SER A 173 -7.17 2.74 15.64
CA SER A 173 -5.76 2.95 15.93
C SER A 173 -4.95 1.67 15.67
N HIS A 174 -3.75 1.83 15.11
CA HIS A 174 -2.78 0.77 14.78
C HIS A 174 -3.23 -0.30 13.78
N LEU A 175 -4.47 -0.26 13.26
CA LEU A 175 -5.07 -1.36 12.49
C LEU A 175 -4.22 -1.78 11.28
N PHE A 176 -3.58 -0.81 10.62
CA PHE A 176 -2.71 -1.03 9.47
C PHE A 176 -1.25 -0.66 9.73
N GLN A 177 -0.86 -0.47 10.99
CA GLN A 177 0.48 0.01 11.31
C GLN A 177 1.57 -0.97 10.84
N SER A 178 2.63 -0.42 10.24
CA SER A 178 3.81 -1.16 9.78
C SER A 178 3.54 -2.23 8.73
N LEU A 179 2.43 -2.14 7.98
CA LEU A 179 2.17 -2.99 6.81
C LEU A 179 3.00 -2.48 5.63
N GLN A 180 4.28 -2.85 5.61
CA GLN A 180 5.30 -2.22 4.76
C GLN A 180 5.10 -2.40 3.26
N GLN A 181 4.41 -3.47 2.84
CA GLN A 181 4.14 -3.79 1.43
C GLN A 181 2.71 -3.43 1.01
N MET A 182 1.88 -2.92 1.93
CA MET A 182 0.49 -2.61 1.63
C MET A 182 0.41 -1.37 0.76
N THR A 183 -0.11 -1.51 -0.46
CA THR A 183 -0.21 -0.41 -1.43
C THR A 183 -1.56 0.28 -1.40
N GLU A 184 -2.61 -0.41 -0.96
CA GLU A 184 -3.96 0.13 -0.93
C GLU A 184 -4.82 -0.39 0.23
N VAL A 185 -5.78 0.45 0.63
CA VAL A 185 -6.92 0.07 1.48
C VAL A 185 -8.21 0.36 0.75
N ARG A 186 -9.16 -0.57 0.73
CA ARG A 186 -10.47 -0.42 0.08
C ARG A 186 -11.61 -0.64 1.06
N GLY A 187 -12.73 0.05 0.83
CA GLY A 187 -13.92 -0.04 1.68
C GLY A 187 -13.77 0.75 2.98
N PHE A 188 -12.95 1.80 2.97
CA PHE A 188 -12.59 2.53 4.18
C PHE A 188 -13.81 3.15 4.88
N GLU A 189 -14.90 3.44 4.15
CA GLU A 189 -16.19 3.89 4.69
C GLU A 189 -16.80 2.94 5.75
N ALA A 190 -16.41 1.67 5.77
CA ALA A 190 -16.85 0.73 6.80
C ALA A 190 -16.25 1.05 8.19
N LEU A 191 -15.30 1.98 8.28
CA LEU A 191 -14.68 2.47 9.53
C LEU A 191 -15.29 3.78 10.04
N GLU A 192 -16.36 4.33 9.44
CA GLU A 192 -16.98 5.60 9.84
C GLU A 192 -17.48 5.64 11.30
N GLY A 193 -17.70 4.47 11.92
CA GLY A 193 -18.05 4.35 13.33
C GLY A 193 -16.88 4.58 14.30
N ALA A 194 -15.64 4.46 13.83
CA ALA A 194 -14.44 4.65 14.65
C ALA A 194 -14.12 6.14 14.80
N LEU A 195 -13.68 6.55 15.99
CA LEU A 195 -13.30 7.94 16.29
C LEU A 195 -11.80 8.11 16.55
N SER A 196 -11.07 7.02 16.81
CA SER A 196 -9.63 7.03 17.08
C SER A 196 -8.85 6.33 15.97
N PHE A 197 -7.81 6.99 15.48
CA PHE A 197 -6.98 6.58 14.34
C PHE A 197 -5.48 6.81 14.62
N ASP A 198 -5.08 6.73 15.89
CA ASP A 198 -3.67 6.88 16.28
C ASP A 198 -2.82 5.85 15.54
N GLN A 199 -1.79 6.33 14.85
CA GLN A 199 -0.83 5.51 14.10
C GLN A 199 -1.49 4.50 13.14
N VAL A 200 -2.70 4.78 12.64
CA VAL A 200 -3.48 3.84 11.80
C VAL A 200 -2.69 3.35 10.59
N PHE A 201 -1.96 4.24 9.90
CA PHE A 201 -1.09 3.93 8.77
C PHE A 201 0.39 4.18 9.06
N SER A 202 0.77 4.33 10.34
CA SER A 202 2.15 4.66 10.68
C SER A 202 3.12 3.61 10.16
N SER A 203 4.22 4.06 9.52
CA SER A 203 5.25 3.21 8.90
C SER A 203 4.72 2.32 7.78
N CYS A 204 3.81 2.82 6.95
CA CYS A 204 3.34 2.19 5.71
C CYS A 204 3.94 2.89 4.48
N PRO A 205 5.25 2.70 4.18
CA PRO A 205 5.95 3.44 3.13
C PRO A 205 5.42 3.15 1.72
N SER A 206 4.85 1.96 1.48
CA SER A 206 4.32 1.57 0.18
C SER A 206 2.86 1.98 -0.05
N LEU A 207 2.18 2.56 0.96
CA LEU A 207 0.76 2.91 0.85
C LEU A 207 0.59 4.06 -0.14
N GLU A 208 -0.15 3.80 -1.21
CA GLU A 208 -0.41 4.77 -2.29
C GLU A 208 -1.83 5.32 -2.25
N SER A 209 -2.81 4.56 -1.75
CA SER A 209 -4.22 4.95 -1.81
C SER A 209 -5.08 4.38 -0.69
N VAL A 210 -5.99 5.22 -0.20
CA VAL A 210 -7.09 4.81 0.70
C VAL A 210 -8.40 5.11 0.00
N TYR A 211 -9.10 4.05 -0.41
CA TYR A 211 -10.33 4.13 -1.19
C TYR A 211 -11.57 4.05 -0.31
N ALA A 212 -12.48 5.01 -0.52
CA ALA A 212 -13.79 5.05 0.10
C ALA A 212 -14.83 5.58 -0.89
N ALA A 213 -16.00 4.96 -0.98
CA ALA A 213 -17.10 5.49 -1.83
C ALA A 213 -17.83 6.68 -1.19
N ARG A 214 -17.69 6.84 0.13
CA ARG A 214 -18.23 7.94 0.94
C ARG A 214 -17.44 8.05 2.24
N TRP A 215 -17.65 9.13 2.98
CA TRP A 215 -17.05 9.31 4.30
C TRP A 215 -17.92 10.22 5.16
N GLU A 216 -18.73 9.60 6.02
CA GLU A 216 -19.68 10.26 6.93
C GLU A 216 -19.41 9.83 8.38
N PRO A 217 -18.29 10.26 8.98
CA PRO A 217 -17.88 9.78 10.29
C PRO A 217 -18.87 10.18 11.39
N ALA A 218 -19.06 9.29 12.37
CA ALA A 218 -20.08 9.43 13.42
C ALA A 218 -19.83 10.60 14.40
N GLY A 219 -18.63 11.16 14.40
CA GLY A 219 -18.20 12.26 15.26
C GLY A 219 -16.80 12.71 14.86
N GLU A 220 -16.22 13.68 15.57
CA GLU A 220 -14.86 14.17 15.32
C GLU A 220 -13.83 13.04 15.46
N GLN A 221 -12.95 12.89 14.48
CA GLN A 221 -11.88 11.90 14.49
C GLN A 221 -10.62 12.51 15.10
N THR A 222 -9.87 11.68 15.82
CA THR A 222 -8.55 12.02 16.34
C THR A 222 -7.55 10.97 15.88
N GLY A 223 -6.32 11.34 15.54
CA GLY A 223 -5.25 10.35 15.39
C GLY A 223 -3.86 10.93 15.27
N ASN A 224 -3.07 10.70 16.31
CA ASN A 224 -1.67 11.07 16.40
C ASN A 224 -0.79 10.17 15.53
N LEU A 225 0.12 10.77 14.76
CA LEU A 225 1.08 10.13 13.85
C LEU A 225 0.41 9.13 12.90
N GLY A 226 -0.86 9.36 12.56
CA GLY A 226 -1.66 8.43 11.76
C GLY A 226 -1.11 8.23 10.35
N LEU A 227 -0.43 9.24 9.79
CA LEU A 227 0.17 9.21 8.44
C LEU A 227 1.71 9.21 8.46
N TYR A 228 2.32 9.04 9.64
CA TYR A 228 3.77 9.05 9.78
C TYR A 228 4.43 8.00 8.88
N GLY A 229 5.29 8.44 7.95
CA GLY A 229 6.01 7.56 7.02
C GLY A 229 5.16 7.04 5.85
N CYS A 230 4.00 7.63 5.57
CA CYS A 230 3.16 7.33 4.39
C CYS A 230 3.61 8.14 3.17
N ASN A 231 4.89 8.07 2.81
CA ASN A 231 5.49 9.03 1.87
C ASN A 231 4.94 8.93 0.43
N ARG A 232 4.33 7.79 0.09
CA ARG A 232 3.74 7.52 -1.24
C ARG A 232 2.22 7.72 -1.28
N LEU A 233 1.60 8.06 -0.15
CA LEU A 233 0.15 8.18 -0.06
C LEU A 233 -0.31 9.42 -0.80
N VAL A 234 -1.25 9.24 -1.71
CA VAL A 234 -1.85 10.34 -2.45
C VAL A 234 -3.37 10.26 -2.34
N GLY A 235 -4.03 11.34 -1.92
CA GLY A 235 -5.49 11.45 -1.93
C GLY A 235 -6.05 11.79 -3.31
N GLY A 236 -7.35 11.63 -3.52
CA GLY A 236 -7.97 11.67 -4.85
C GLY A 236 -7.75 12.98 -5.63
N MET A 237 -7.58 14.10 -4.93
CA MET A 237 -7.27 15.41 -5.53
C MET A 237 -5.79 15.77 -5.49
N GLY A 238 -4.90 14.79 -5.31
CA GLY A 238 -3.45 14.95 -5.33
C GLY A 238 -2.81 15.39 -4.00
N TYR A 239 -3.52 15.38 -2.88
CA TYR A 239 -2.92 15.65 -1.57
C TYR A 239 -1.90 14.56 -1.21
N SER A 240 -0.71 14.94 -0.77
CA SER A 240 0.30 14.03 -0.22
C SER A 240 0.72 14.54 1.17
N PRO A 241 0.73 13.67 2.20
CA PRO A 241 1.10 14.08 3.54
C PRO A 241 2.61 14.36 3.66
N ASP A 242 2.98 15.19 4.62
CA ASP A 242 4.35 15.43 5.07
C ASP A 242 4.80 14.36 6.10
N TYR A 243 6.10 14.32 6.38
CA TYR A 243 6.68 13.38 7.33
C TYR A 243 6.16 13.62 8.75
N GLY A 244 5.26 12.74 9.20
CA GLY A 244 4.72 12.75 10.55
C GLY A 244 3.44 13.54 10.72
N GLU A 245 2.68 13.71 9.64
CA GLU A 245 1.35 14.29 9.69
C GLU A 245 0.39 13.40 10.50
N ASP A 246 -0.44 14.07 11.31
CA ASP A 246 -1.57 13.47 12.00
C ASP A 246 -2.71 13.25 10.99
N VAL A 247 -3.74 12.50 11.36
CA VAL A 247 -4.92 12.34 10.47
C VAL A 247 -5.95 13.46 10.63
N ASP A 248 -5.81 14.29 11.67
CA ASP A 248 -6.75 15.35 12.03
C ASP A 248 -6.88 16.35 10.88
N GLY A 249 -8.06 16.39 10.24
CA GLY A 249 -8.34 17.26 9.09
C GLY A 249 -7.99 16.68 7.72
N HIS A 250 -7.33 15.51 7.65
CA HIS A 250 -6.90 14.87 6.40
C HIS A 250 -7.68 13.60 6.05
N LEU A 251 -8.37 13.03 7.03
CA LEU A 251 -9.15 11.81 6.89
C LEU A 251 -10.52 12.12 6.26
N GLY A 252 -10.49 12.47 4.97
CA GLY A 252 -11.62 12.91 4.16
C GLY A 252 -11.27 13.02 2.67
N PHE A 253 -12.22 13.48 1.85
CA PHE A 253 -11.99 13.82 0.44
C PHE A 253 -11.59 15.30 0.27
N GLY A 254 -11.14 15.67 -0.93
CA GLY A 254 -10.85 17.07 -1.31
C GLY A 254 -9.36 17.38 -1.39
N GLU A 255 -9.02 18.66 -1.49
CA GLU A 255 -7.65 19.13 -1.79
C GLU A 255 -6.62 18.82 -0.70
N ASP A 256 -7.06 18.58 0.53
CA ASP A 256 -6.22 18.20 1.69
C ASP A 256 -6.57 16.82 2.26
N GLY A 257 -7.43 16.07 1.57
CA GLY A 257 -7.93 14.78 2.03
C GLY A 257 -7.18 13.60 1.43
N ILE A 258 -6.94 12.54 2.21
CA ILE A 258 -6.28 11.29 1.76
C ILE A 258 -7.22 10.30 1.07
N LEU A 259 -8.54 10.48 1.20
CA LEU A 259 -9.50 9.53 0.66
C LEU A 259 -9.68 9.75 -0.84
N THR A 260 -9.87 8.63 -1.55
CA THR A 260 -10.14 8.62 -2.99
C THR A 260 -11.42 7.88 -3.26
N ASP A 261 -12.35 8.49 -3.99
CA ASP A 261 -13.51 7.78 -4.52
C ASP A 261 -13.05 6.93 -5.71
N PRO A 262 -13.12 5.59 -5.64
CA PRO A 262 -12.69 4.73 -6.74
C PRO A 262 -13.48 4.97 -8.04
N ALA A 263 -14.68 5.54 -7.99
CA ALA A 263 -15.48 5.86 -9.18
C ALA A 263 -15.12 7.21 -9.83
N ALA A 264 -14.34 8.05 -9.14
CA ALA A 264 -13.95 9.40 -9.57
C ALA A 264 -12.44 9.63 -9.47
N ASP A 265 -11.63 8.56 -9.49
CA ASP A 265 -10.18 8.63 -9.42
C ASP A 265 -9.60 9.10 -10.78
N GLU A 266 -9.28 10.39 -10.86
CA GLU A 266 -8.69 11.03 -12.05
C GLU A 266 -7.16 11.18 -11.93
N ARG A 267 -6.53 10.54 -10.93
CA ARG A 267 -5.07 10.62 -10.75
C ARG A 267 -4.35 9.87 -11.86
N GLU A 268 -3.29 10.48 -12.37
CA GLU A 268 -2.44 9.89 -13.40
C GLU A 268 -1.12 9.45 -12.79
N TRP A 269 -0.65 8.26 -13.18
CA TRP A 269 0.55 7.64 -12.61
C TRP A 269 1.62 7.48 -13.68
N VAL A 270 2.85 7.76 -13.31
CA VAL A 270 4.04 7.65 -14.15
C VAL A 270 4.91 6.52 -13.62
N ALA A 271 5.31 5.61 -14.51
CA ALA A 271 6.30 4.60 -14.20
C ALA A 271 7.68 5.24 -14.08
N CYS A 272 8.41 4.81 -13.06
CA CYS A 272 9.74 5.30 -12.73
C CYS A 272 10.70 4.12 -12.77
N HIS A 273 11.54 4.06 -13.79
CA HIS A 273 12.52 3.00 -13.99
C HIS A 273 13.92 3.57 -13.79
N LEU A 274 14.56 3.20 -12.69
CA LEU A 274 15.96 3.52 -12.43
C LEU A 274 16.83 2.35 -12.87
N TYR A 275 17.75 2.61 -13.80
CA TYR A 275 18.69 1.63 -14.32
C TYR A 275 20.01 1.64 -13.56
N ALA A 276 20.76 0.54 -13.66
CA ALA A 276 22.03 0.36 -12.96
C ALA A 276 23.13 1.35 -13.39
N ASP A 277 22.94 2.04 -14.51
CA ASP A 277 23.82 3.12 -14.98
C ASP A 277 23.49 4.50 -14.38
N GLY A 278 22.47 4.60 -13.53
CA GLY A 278 22.04 5.83 -12.87
C GLY A 278 21.06 6.68 -13.67
N GLU A 279 20.58 6.20 -14.83
CA GLU A 279 19.49 6.87 -15.54
C GLU A 279 18.13 6.50 -14.94
N LEU A 280 17.36 7.52 -14.56
CA LEU A 280 15.96 7.42 -14.21
C LEU A 280 15.12 7.80 -15.43
N VAL A 281 14.34 6.84 -15.93
CA VAL A 281 13.37 7.06 -17.01
C VAL A 281 11.96 7.17 -16.41
N LEU A 282 11.31 8.30 -16.70
CA LEU A 282 9.91 8.56 -16.40
C LEU A 282 9.08 8.35 -17.67
N THR A 283 8.05 7.52 -17.61
CA THR A 283 7.28 7.08 -18.79
C THR A 283 5.86 6.61 -18.39
N LEU A 284 4.95 6.53 -19.36
CA LEU A 284 3.65 5.88 -19.19
C LEU A 284 3.72 4.36 -19.47
N ASP A 285 4.81 3.85 -20.05
CA ASP A 285 5.04 2.42 -20.20
C ASP A 285 5.34 1.79 -18.82
N PRO A 286 4.53 0.84 -18.32
CA PRO A 286 4.79 0.20 -17.05
C PRO A 286 6.01 -0.75 -17.09
N GLU A 287 6.47 -1.14 -18.28
CA GLU A 287 7.57 -2.07 -18.44
C GLU A 287 8.89 -1.31 -18.69
N PRO A 288 9.98 -1.68 -18.00
CA PRO A 288 11.29 -1.10 -18.27
C PRO A 288 11.82 -1.51 -19.65
N GLU A 289 12.75 -0.72 -20.18
CA GLU A 289 13.40 -0.94 -21.47
C GLU A 289 14.05 -2.34 -21.55
N GLU A 290 13.71 -3.06 -22.62
CA GLU A 290 14.20 -4.42 -22.83
C GLU A 290 15.74 -4.47 -22.93
N GLY A 291 16.34 -5.34 -22.12
CA GLY A 291 17.79 -5.61 -22.17
C GLY A 291 18.65 -4.64 -21.36
N ARG A 292 18.07 -3.65 -20.67
CA ARG A 292 18.78 -2.84 -19.67
C ARG A 292 18.68 -3.46 -18.29
N GLU A 293 19.74 -3.29 -17.50
CA GLU A 293 19.76 -3.73 -16.11
C GLU A 293 19.02 -2.72 -15.23
N VAL A 294 17.88 -3.15 -14.68
CA VAL A 294 17.02 -2.32 -13.83
C VAL A 294 17.48 -2.43 -12.37
N ALA A 295 17.74 -1.30 -11.73
CA ALA A 295 18.01 -1.24 -10.30
C ALA A 295 16.71 -1.19 -9.48
N LEU A 296 15.73 -0.42 -9.93
CA LEU A 296 14.41 -0.31 -9.31
C LEU A 296 13.35 0.06 -10.36
N SER A 297 12.19 -0.58 -10.30
CA SER A 297 10.97 -0.16 -10.99
C SER A 297 9.90 0.18 -9.97
N SER A 298 9.30 1.35 -10.10
CA SER A 298 8.25 1.86 -9.22
C SER A 298 7.32 2.79 -10.00
N ARG A 299 6.40 3.47 -9.31
CA ARG A 299 5.53 4.48 -9.92
C ARG A 299 5.31 5.66 -8.96
N MET A 300 4.93 6.78 -9.53
CA MET A 300 4.64 8.02 -8.82
C MET A 300 3.39 8.67 -9.41
N CYS A 301 2.53 9.25 -8.57
CA CYS A 301 1.39 10.01 -9.07
C CYS A 301 1.87 11.34 -9.65
N ALA A 302 1.59 11.59 -10.93
CA ALA A 302 2.00 12.79 -11.65
C ALA A 302 1.26 14.04 -11.18
N THR A 303 0.00 13.87 -10.75
CA THR A 303 -0.88 14.96 -10.34
C THR A 303 -0.79 15.27 -8.85
N ALA A 304 0.07 14.57 -8.10
CA ALA A 304 0.25 14.76 -6.67
C ALA A 304 1.04 16.03 -6.33
N ARG A 305 0.62 16.71 -5.28
CA ARG A 305 1.31 17.85 -4.65
C ARG A 305 2.19 17.34 -3.52
N TYR A 306 3.30 16.68 -3.86
CA TYR A 306 4.27 16.21 -2.86
C TYR A 306 4.85 17.38 -2.07
N ARG A 307 5.08 17.16 -0.77
CA ARG A 307 5.51 18.22 0.18
C ARG A 307 6.73 17.85 1.02
N ALA A 308 7.26 16.64 0.84
CA ALA A 308 8.24 16.04 1.75
C ALA A 308 9.41 15.38 1.02
N ILE A 309 10.54 15.30 1.72
CA ILE A 309 11.64 14.39 1.38
C ILE A 309 11.15 12.96 1.62
N GLY A 310 11.46 12.01 0.73
CA GLY A 310 11.08 10.61 0.90
C GLY A 310 9.88 10.18 0.07
N SER A 311 9.18 11.11 -0.59
CA SER A 311 8.05 10.82 -1.48
C SER A 311 8.45 10.33 -2.86
N ARG A 312 9.75 10.31 -3.18
CA ARG A 312 10.22 9.94 -4.51
C ARG A 312 10.13 8.42 -4.67
N ALA A 313 9.65 7.99 -5.83
CA ALA A 313 9.46 6.58 -6.12
C ALA A 313 10.78 5.78 -6.20
N TRP A 314 11.94 6.46 -6.21
CA TRP A 314 13.27 5.87 -6.32
C TRP A 314 14.14 5.95 -5.07
N ASP A 315 13.63 6.48 -3.94
CA ASP A 315 14.41 6.61 -2.70
C ASP A 315 14.93 5.27 -2.16
N ASP A 316 14.19 4.17 -2.40
CA ASP A 316 14.54 2.83 -1.91
C ASP A 316 15.63 2.14 -2.74
N ALA A 317 16.08 2.71 -3.87
CA ALA A 317 17.08 2.08 -4.73
C ALA A 317 18.48 2.02 -4.10
N GLY A 318 18.77 2.92 -3.15
CA GLY A 318 20.08 3.00 -2.50
C GLY A 318 21.22 3.39 -3.45
N MET A 319 20.90 4.06 -4.56
CA MET A 319 21.85 4.58 -5.53
C MET A 319 21.42 5.97 -6.02
N ASP A 320 22.37 6.75 -6.52
CA ASP A 320 22.13 8.10 -6.97
C ASP A 320 21.52 8.14 -8.37
N VAL A 321 20.63 9.11 -8.62
CA VAL A 321 20.16 9.46 -9.96
C VAL A 321 21.20 10.37 -10.60
N LEU A 322 21.76 9.94 -11.73
CA LEU A 322 22.76 10.68 -12.49
C LEU A 322 22.13 11.42 -13.69
N LYS A 323 21.05 10.88 -14.23
CA LYS A 323 20.30 11.47 -15.34
C LYS A 323 18.80 11.21 -15.17
N ALA A 324 17.97 12.21 -15.39
CA ALA A 324 16.52 12.05 -15.50
C ALA A 324 16.08 12.20 -16.96
N THR A 325 15.31 11.24 -17.47
CA THR A 325 14.77 11.24 -18.84
C THR A 325 13.24 11.19 -18.78
N PHE A 326 12.61 12.23 -19.30
CA PHE A 326 11.17 12.33 -19.50
C PHE A 326 10.81 11.81 -20.89
N SER A 327 10.14 10.67 -20.96
CA SER A 327 9.82 9.98 -22.21
C SER A 327 8.76 10.73 -23.03
N GLU A 328 8.74 10.52 -24.35
CA GLU A 328 7.84 11.21 -25.28
C GLU A 328 6.34 10.92 -25.01
N ASP A 329 6.06 9.73 -24.48
CA ASP A 329 4.72 9.28 -24.15
C ASP A 329 4.09 10.02 -22.96
N LEU A 330 4.88 10.71 -22.14
CA LEU A 330 4.38 11.59 -21.07
C LEU A 330 3.49 12.72 -21.60
N SER A 331 3.53 13.01 -22.91
CA SER A 331 2.57 13.90 -23.58
C SER A 331 1.11 13.42 -23.48
N GLY A 332 0.88 12.18 -23.07
CA GLY A 332 -0.43 11.60 -22.79
C GLY A 332 -1.02 11.98 -21.43
N LEU A 333 -0.25 12.61 -20.53
CA LEU A 333 -0.77 13.13 -19.26
C LEU A 333 -1.72 14.31 -19.48
N THR A 334 -2.57 14.58 -18.50
CA THR A 334 -3.33 15.83 -18.44
C THR A 334 -2.45 16.97 -17.95
N TYR A 335 -1.72 16.76 -16.85
CA TYR A 335 -0.72 17.68 -16.31
C TYR A 335 0.21 16.96 -15.33
N ALA A 336 1.34 17.58 -14.98
CA ALA A 336 2.22 17.13 -13.92
C ALA A 336 2.49 18.21 -12.87
N ASN A 337 2.62 17.79 -11.62
CA ASN A 337 3.17 18.55 -10.51
C ASN A 337 4.54 17.99 -10.18
N LEU A 338 5.60 18.74 -10.48
CA LEU A 338 7.00 18.35 -10.28
C LEU A 338 7.52 18.67 -8.87
N SER A 339 6.65 19.18 -7.99
CA SER A 339 7.01 19.53 -6.62
C SER A 339 7.75 18.38 -5.95
N TYR A 340 8.95 18.66 -5.43
CA TYR A 340 9.86 17.71 -4.76
C TYR A 340 10.43 16.54 -5.58
N TRP A 341 10.18 16.43 -6.90
CA TRP A 341 10.60 15.24 -7.66
C TRP A 341 12.09 14.95 -7.58
N PHE A 342 12.96 15.95 -7.80
CA PHE A 342 14.41 15.77 -7.74
C PHE A 342 15.05 16.53 -6.56
N TYR A 343 14.27 16.77 -5.50
CA TYR A 343 14.82 17.46 -4.34
C TYR A 343 15.95 16.62 -3.73
N THR A 344 17.13 17.23 -3.60
CA THR A 344 18.37 16.62 -3.08
C THR A 344 19.01 15.53 -3.94
N ASP A 345 18.67 15.42 -5.23
CA ASP A 345 19.41 14.60 -6.21
C ASP A 345 20.75 15.26 -6.59
N GLY A 346 21.66 15.35 -5.62
CA GLY A 346 22.89 16.14 -5.73
C GLY A 346 23.91 15.65 -6.77
N GLU A 347 23.81 14.41 -7.23
CA GLU A 347 24.70 13.85 -8.26
C GLU A 347 24.09 13.91 -9.67
N MET A 348 22.83 14.37 -9.81
CA MET A 348 22.16 14.43 -11.11
C MET A 348 22.83 15.47 -12.00
N ALA A 349 23.38 15.01 -13.13
CA ALA A 349 24.15 15.83 -14.06
C ALA A 349 23.37 16.23 -15.32
N GLU A 350 22.30 15.51 -15.64
CA GLU A 350 21.52 15.74 -16.86
C GLU A 350 20.02 15.54 -16.62
N VAL A 351 19.21 16.43 -17.21
CA VAL A 351 17.75 16.26 -17.31
C VAL A 351 17.37 16.42 -18.78
N ALA A 352 16.70 15.42 -19.33
CA ALA A 352 16.31 15.36 -20.73
C ALA A 352 14.79 15.18 -20.89
N GLY A 353 14.24 15.76 -21.96
CA GLY A 353 12.84 15.52 -22.36
C GLY A 353 11.78 16.31 -21.59
N LEU A 354 12.13 17.34 -20.82
CA LEU A 354 11.16 18.16 -20.07
C LEU A 354 10.04 18.75 -20.95
N SER A 355 10.31 18.98 -22.25
CA SER A 355 9.32 19.43 -23.24
C SER A 355 8.26 18.38 -23.60
N ASN A 356 8.44 17.13 -23.17
CA ASN A 356 7.47 16.05 -23.40
C ASN A 356 6.30 16.10 -22.40
N LEU A 357 6.42 16.90 -21.34
CA LEU A 357 5.29 17.16 -20.44
C LEU A 357 4.28 18.08 -21.15
N PRO A 358 2.98 17.78 -21.09
CA PRO A 358 1.95 18.55 -21.79
C PRO A 358 1.60 19.86 -21.06
N GLU A 359 1.59 19.82 -19.72
CA GLU A 359 1.36 20.96 -18.83
C GLU A 359 2.09 20.68 -17.51
N VAL A 360 2.74 21.70 -16.94
CA VAL A 360 3.31 21.64 -15.59
C VAL A 360 2.68 22.74 -14.76
N ARG A 361 2.18 22.39 -13.57
CA ARG A 361 1.50 23.34 -12.67
C ARG A 361 2.37 23.79 -11.51
N GLU A 362 3.09 22.86 -10.89
CA GLU A 362 3.94 23.17 -9.74
C GLU A 362 5.35 22.62 -9.94
N MET A 363 6.36 23.39 -9.50
CA MET A 363 7.76 22.98 -9.48
C MET A 363 8.44 23.34 -8.15
N ARG A 364 7.68 23.37 -7.05
CA ARG A 364 8.22 23.71 -5.74
C ARG A 364 9.34 22.73 -5.35
N TYR A 365 10.53 23.23 -5.03
CA TYR A 365 11.73 22.41 -4.76
C TYR A 365 12.12 21.39 -5.84
N ALA A 366 11.54 21.45 -7.06
CA ALA A 366 11.66 20.36 -8.05
C ALA A 366 13.10 19.95 -8.36
N PHE A 367 14.03 20.91 -8.42
CA PHE A 367 15.47 20.70 -8.65
C PHE A 367 16.33 21.23 -7.52
N SER A 368 15.78 21.43 -6.32
CA SER A 368 16.56 22.03 -5.23
C SER A 368 17.69 21.09 -4.77
N ASN A 369 18.87 21.66 -4.56
CA ASN A 369 20.13 20.97 -4.23
C ASN A 369 20.56 19.92 -5.27
N CYS A 370 20.23 20.12 -6.55
CA CYS A 370 20.79 19.34 -7.66
C CYS A 370 22.20 19.87 -8.02
N ASP A 371 23.18 19.68 -7.13
CA ASP A 371 24.53 20.21 -7.27
C ASP A 371 25.31 19.64 -8.48
N GLY A 372 24.93 18.48 -9.00
CA GLY A 372 25.53 17.88 -10.20
C GLY A 372 25.13 18.60 -11.49
N LEU A 373 24.02 19.34 -11.50
CA LEU A 373 23.52 20.02 -12.70
C LEU A 373 24.39 21.23 -13.01
N THR A 374 25.08 21.20 -14.16
CA THR A 374 25.84 22.35 -14.66
C THR A 374 25.06 23.18 -15.67
N GLU A 375 24.16 22.55 -16.41
CA GLU A 375 23.27 23.18 -17.39
C GLU A 375 21.88 22.54 -17.34
N LEU A 376 20.84 23.32 -17.62
CA LEU A 376 19.47 22.83 -17.78
C LEU A 376 18.85 23.43 -19.04
N ASP A 377 18.22 22.59 -19.86
CA ASP A 377 17.51 23.03 -21.07
C ASP A 377 15.99 22.95 -20.88
N LEU A 378 15.35 24.12 -20.84
CA LEU A 378 13.91 24.30 -20.75
C LEU A 378 13.28 24.69 -22.10
N SER A 379 13.99 24.52 -23.22
CA SER A 379 13.41 24.77 -24.54
C SER A 379 12.20 23.88 -24.79
N GLY A 380 11.06 24.51 -25.13
CA GLY A 380 9.79 23.83 -25.34
C GLY A 380 9.07 23.41 -24.05
N PHE A 381 9.55 23.81 -22.87
CA PHE A 381 8.88 23.52 -21.60
C PHE A 381 7.53 24.24 -21.51
N PRO A 382 6.45 23.56 -21.05
CA PRO A 382 5.13 24.18 -20.93
C PRO A 382 5.04 25.10 -19.72
N THR A 383 5.05 26.42 -19.95
CA THR A 383 4.94 27.40 -18.85
C THR A 383 3.50 27.82 -18.53
N GLU A 384 2.55 27.61 -19.44
CA GLU A 384 1.20 28.20 -19.40
C GLU A 384 0.39 27.83 -18.14
N GLY A 385 0.66 26.66 -17.54
CA GLY A 385 -0.03 26.17 -16.35
C GLY A 385 0.67 26.47 -15.02
N LEU A 386 1.88 27.04 -15.04
CA LEU A 386 2.71 27.18 -13.84
C LEU A 386 2.13 28.16 -12.83
N THR A 387 1.97 27.74 -11.58
CA THR A 387 1.50 28.58 -10.48
C THR A 387 2.52 28.70 -9.35
N ASP A 388 3.36 27.68 -9.13
CA ASP A 388 4.30 27.61 -8.00
C ASP A 388 5.72 27.23 -8.44
N LEU A 389 6.68 28.11 -8.12
CA LEU A 389 8.11 27.95 -8.41
C LEU A 389 8.99 28.09 -7.15
N PHE A 390 8.43 28.06 -5.95
CA PHE A 390 9.20 28.32 -4.71
C PHE A 390 10.39 27.37 -4.57
N TYR A 391 11.59 27.94 -4.34
CA TYR A 391 12.85 27.19 -4.18
C TYR A 391 13.22 26.24 -5.34
N CYS A 392 12.62 26.37 -6.53
CA CYS A 392 12.74 25.40 -7.63
C CYS A 392 14.19 24.96 -7.93
N PHE A 393 15.15 25.90 -7.98
CA PHE A 393 16.57 25.64 -8.23
C PHE A 393 17.46 25.94 -7.02
N SER A 394 16.87 26.15 -5.84
CA SER A 394 17.61 26.57 -4.64
C SER A 394 18.72 25.57 -4.33
N GLY A 395 19.95 26.06 -4.18
CA GLY A 395 21.12 25.27 -3.84
C GLY A 395 21.74 24.52 -5.02
N CYS A 396 21.37 24.79 -6.28
CA CYS A 396 22.09 24.23 -7.43
C CYS A 396 23.42 24.98 -7.64
N SER A 397 24.41 24.72 -6.79
CA SER A 397 25.61 25.56 -6.68
C SER A 397 26.51 25.53 -7.91
N ASN A 398 26.47 24.46 -8.71
CA ASN A 398 27.23 24.33 -9.96
C ASN A 398 26.43 24.68 -11.23
N LEU A 399 25.15 25.06 -11.11
CA LEU A 399 24.31 25.38 -12.27
C LEU A 399 24.77 26.70 -12.89
N THR A 400 25.38 26.62 -14.07
CA THR A 400 25.95 27.78 -14.77
C THR A 400 25.01 28.41 -15.78
N THR A 401 24.14 27.61 -16.39
CA THR A 401 23.29 28.05 -17.51
C THR A 401 21.93 27.36 -17.47
N ILE A 402 20.86 28.15 -17.59
CA ILE A 402 19.52 27.65 -17.91
C ILE A 402 19.15 28.18 -19.30
N ARG A 403 18.85 27.28 -20.23
CA ARG A 403 18.42 27.63 -21.59
C ARG A 403 16.91 27.59 -21.72
N ALA A 404 16.36 28.47 -22.53
CA ALA A 404 14.92 28.58 -22.77
C ALA A 404 14.65 29.11 -24.19
N ASN A 405 13.40 28.96 -24.66
CA ASN A 405 12.99 29.60 -25.91
C ASN A 405 13.06 31.13 -25.80
N ALA A 406 13.36 31.80 -26.90
CA ALA A 406 13.47 33.26 -26.92
C ALA A 406 12.16 33.99 -26.50
N ASP A 407 11.01 33.33 -26.63
CA ASP A 407 9.69 33.81 -26.22
C ASP A 407 9.26 33.36 -24.81
N TRP A 408 10.21 32.91 -23.97
CA TRP A 408 9.93 32.48 -22.61
C TRP A 408 9.12 33.52 -21.81
N SER A 409 7.98 33.09 -21.30
CA SER A 409 7.14 33.86 -20.39
C SER A 409 6.47 32.98 -19.37
N LEU A 410 6.24 33.54 -18.18
CA LEU A 410 5.45 32.91 -17.13
C LEU A 410 4.02 33.47 -17.15
N PRO A 411 3.01 32.67 -16.76
CA PRO A 411 1.64 33.13 -16.68
C PRO A 411 1.46 34.15 -15.55
N GLU A 412 0.39 34.96 -15.66
CA GLU A 412 0.03 35.91 -14.62
C GLU A 412 -0.34 35.17 -13.32
N GLY A 413 0.19 35.63 -12.18
CA GLY A 413 -0.07 35.03 -10.87
C GLY A 413 0.86 33.86 -10.51
N CYS A 414 1.82 33.52 -11.37
CA CYS A 414 2.88 32.58 -11.01
C CYS A 414 3.72 33.14 -9.85
N GLU A 415 3.85 32.38 -8.75
CA GLU A 415 4.58 32.80 -7.56
C GLU A 415 5.88 32.00 -7.40
N GLY A 416 6.93 32.66 -6.94
CA GLY A 416 8.22 32.02 -6.68
C GLY A 416 9.18 32.95 -5.96
N SER A 417 9.67 32.52 -4.80
CA SER A 417 10.72 33.20 -4.06
C SER A 417 11.86 32.25 -3.73
N ASN A 418 13.06 32.80 -3.52
CA ASN A 418 14.29 32.05 -3.28
C ASN A 418 14.57 30.98 -4.35
N MET A 419 14.12 31.22 -5.59
CA MET A 419 14.18 30.24 -6.67
C MET A 419 15.61 29.81 -6.98
N PHE A 420 16.55 30.76 -6.92
CA PHE A 420 17.95 30.55 -7.25
C PHE A 420 18.87 30.80 -6.04
N TYR A 421 18.33 30.69 -4.82
CA TYR A 421 19.12 30.91 -3.61
C TYR A 421 20.29 29.93 -3.58
N GLY A 422 21.53 30.41 -3.50
CA GLY A 422 22.72 29.55 -3.54
C GLY A 422 23.12 29.04 -4.93
N CYS A 423 22.52 29.54 -6.02
CA CYS A 423 22.97 29.28 -7.39
C CYS A 423 24.15 30.19 -7.76
N ASP A 424 25.25 30.09 -7.02
CA ASP A 424 26.36 31.04 -7.07
C ASP A 424 27.10 31.07 -8.43
N ALA A 425 26.99 30.00 -9.21
CA ALA A 425 27.61 29.87 -10.53
C ALA A 425 26.71 30.33 -11.69
N LEU A 426 25.43 30.62 -11.45
CA LEU A 426 24.45 30.89 -12.50
C LEU A 426 24.66 32.26 -13.13
N VAL A 427 24.71 32.30 -14.46
CA VAL A 427 24.85 33.53 -15.24
C VAL A 427 23.84 33.54 -16.39
N GLY A 428 23.06 34.62 -16.48
CA GLY A 428 22.13 34.87 -17.58
C GLY A 428 22.85 35.03 -18.92
N GLY A 429 22.12 34.84 -20.03
CA GLY A 429 22.69 34.78 -21.37
C GLY A 429 23.45 36.03 -21.83
N ALA A 430 23.22 37.17 -21.19
CA ALA A 430 23.90 38.42 -21.47
C ALA A 430 24.83 38.88 -20.33
N GLY A 431 25.16 37.96 -19.41
CA GLY A 431 26.21 38.11 -18.41
C GLY A 431 25.71 38.56 -17.03
N THR A 432 24.40 38.59 -16.78
CA THR A 432 23.86 38.88 -15.45
C THR A 432 24.18 37.73 -14.50
N ALA A 433 25.12 37.93 -13.57
CA ALA A 433 25.42 36.96 -12.52
C ALA A 433 24.26 36.89 -11.51
N CYS A 434 23.97 35.67 -11.01
CA CYS A 434 22.98 35.47 -9.97
C CYS A 434 23.35 36.24 -8.69
N ALA A 435 22.35 36.90 -8.09
CA ALA A 435 22.54 37.66 -6.87
C ALA A 435 22.76 36.73 -5.65
N GLU A 436 23.43 37.23 -4.60
CA GLU A 436 23.70 36.44 -3.37
C GLU A 436 22.43 35.88 -2.70
N ASN A 437 21.28 36.54 -2.86
CA ASN A 437 20.00 36.06 -2.33
C ASN A 437 19.22 35.18 -3.33
N GLY A 438 19.77 34.91 -4.50
CA GLY A 438 19.14 34.17 -5.60
C GLY A 438 18.01 34.90 -6.32
N GLY A 439 17.25 35.75 -5.64
CA GLY A 439 16.04 36.35 -6.22
C GLY A 439 14.90 35.36 -6.39
N GLY A 440 13.79 35.84 -6.96
CA GLY A 440 12.58 35.06 -7.19
C GLY A 440 12.18 34.97 -8.66
N VAL A 441 10.88 34.83 -8.87
CA VAL A 441 10.22 34.68 -10.17
C VAL A 441 10.53 35.82 -11.15
N GLU A 442 10.84 37.02 -10.64
CA GLU A 442 11.18 38.20 -11.45
C GLU A 442 12.47 38.05 -12.27
N PHE A 443 13.36 37.12 -11.90
CA PHE A 443 14.58 36.81 -12.65
C PHE A 443 14.45 35.59 -13.55
N PHE A 444 13.35 34.83 -13.46
CA PHE A 444 13.11 33.65 -14.29
C PHE A 444 12.56 34.03 -15.68
N ARG A 445 13.38 34.77 -16.41
CA ARG A 445 13.12 35.34 -17.74
C ARG A 445 14.41 35.41 -18.56
N ILE A 446 14.28 35.60 -19.86
CA ILE A 446 15.43 35.85 -20.75
C ILE A 446 16.22 37.07 -20.26
N ASP A 447 17.54 36.92 -20.19
CA ASP A 447 18.45 37.97 -19.74
C ASP A 447 18.66 39.05 -20.83
N GLU A 448 18.20 40.27 -20.59
CA GLU A 448 18.34 41.42 -21.50
C GLU A 448 18.90 42.68 -20.78
N PRO A 449 20.21 42.71 -20.44
CA PRO A 449 20.88 43.86 -19.87
C PRO A 449 21.31 44.87 -20.96
N PRO A 450 21.17 46.20 -20.71
CA PRO A 450 20.64 46.80 -19.49
C PRO A 450 19.12 47.01 -19.54
N GLY A 451 18.40 46.64 -18.48
CA GLY A 451 16.99 47.03 -18.28
C GLY A 451 16.05 45.90 -17.87
N ALA A 452 16.36 44.65 -18.22
CA ALA A 452 15.62 43.48 -17.78
C ALA A 452 16.58 42.31 -17.45
N PRO A 453 17.33 42.40 -16.33
CA PRO A 453 18.20 41.31 -15.91
C PRO A 453 17.37 40.04 -15.68
N GLY A 454 17.86 38.92 -16.19
CA GLY A 454 17.28 37.59 -16.02
C GLY A 454 18.39 36.56 -15.91
N TYR A 455 18.02 35.32 -15.60
CA TYR A 455 18.99 34.22 -15.49
C TYR A 455 18.86 33.18 -16.59
N LEU A 456 17.99 33.40 -17.58
CA LEU A 456 17.83 32.51 -18.71
C LEU A 456 18.66 32.96 -19.92
N THR A 457 19.17 31.98 -20.65
CA THR A 457 19.84 32.15 -21.94
C THR A 457 18.90 31.72 -23.05
N ALA A 458 18.59 32.61 -23.99
CA ALA A 458 17.77 32.27 -25.15
C ALA A 458 18.50 31.29 -26.08
N LYS A 459 17.79 30.26 -26.54
CA LYS A 459 18.28 29.25 -27.49
C LYS A 459 17.82 29.51 -28.92
#